data_AF-H2UH27-F1
#
_entry.id   AF-H2UH27-F1
#
_cell.length_a   1.000
_cell.length_b   1.000
_cell.length_c   1.000
_cell.angle_alpha   90.00
_cell.angle_beta   90.00
_cell.angle_gamma   90.00
#
_symmetry.space_group_name_H-M   'P 1'
#
loop_
_entity.id
_entity.type
_entity.pdbx_description
1 polymer ?
#
loop_
_entity_poly.entity_id
_entity_poly.type
_entity_poly.pdbx_seq_one_letter_code
_entity_poly.pdbx_strand_id
1 'polypeptide(L)'
;MEFPFDINQLFPERISVLDHTLEAGPGFVLASHCCTVYVCRPDLQACCATVIDELGKASARAQQLPAPVTSASKMKSQRHQLYLLKDGESNGGRGVVTGFLKIGYKKLFLLDLQSVHVEAEPLCVLDFYIVESLQRHGYGLEVFDFMLQDKNLDPVLMAYDRPSPKLLSFLANHYHLTENVPQVLFVHQHSFEKDSLVRHSVRELLSVDAQQQCRTITQAWMEG
;
A
#
# COMPACT_ATOMS: atom_id res chain seq x y z
N MET A 1 -5.59 -13.69 9.93
CA MET A 1 -5.56 -13.14 11.30
C MET A 1 -6.98 -12.80 11.68
N GLU A 2 -7.45 -13.39 12.77
CA GLU A 2 -8.80 -13.19 13.29
C GLU A 2 -8.83 -12.05 14.31
N PHE A 3 -9.97 -11.39 14.42
CA PHE A 3 -10.23 -10.30 15.36
C PHE A 3 -11.55 -10.56 16.09
N PRO A 4 -11.78 -9.98 17.29
CA PRO A 4 -13.00 -10.19 18.06
C PRO A 4 -14.24 -9.46 17.48
N PHE A 5 -14.14 -8.94 16.26
CA PHE A 5 -15.18 -8.22 15.54
C PHE A 5 -15.20 -8.65 14.07
N ASP A 6 -16.29 -8.33 13.37
CA ASP A 6 -16.52 -8.70 11.97
C ASP A 6 -15.64 -7.88 11.03
N ILE A 7 -14.71 -8.54 10.34
CA ILE A 7 -13.77 -7.94 9.39
C ILE A 7 -14.48 -7.52 8.11
N ASN A 8 -15.53 -8.23 7.70
CA ASN A 8 -16.29 -7.89 6.50
C ASN A 8 -17.10 -6.60 6.68
N GLN A 9 -17.55 -6.29 7.89
CA GLN A 9 -18.19 -5.01 8.20
C GLN A 9 -17.20 -3.84 8.19
N LEU A 10 -15.96 -4.09 8.62
CA LEU A 10 -14.93 -3.06 8.71
C LEU A 10 -14.29 -2.75 7.35
N PHE A 11 -14.06 -3.79 6.56
CA PHE A 11 -13.44 -3.74 5.25
C PHE A 11 -14.35 -4.50 4.29
N PRO A 12 -15.28 -3.87 3.56
CA PRO A 12 -16.21 -4.61 2.69
C PRO A 12 -15.49 -5.31 1.53
N GLU A 13 -14.54 -4.60 0.93
CA GLU A 13 -13.80 -5.04 -0.25
C GLU A 13 -12.72 -6.06 0.09
N ARG A 14 -12.39 -6.92 -0.90
CA ARG A 14 -11.29 -7.88 -0.78
C ARG A 14 -9.95 -7.21 -0.50
N ILE A 15 -9.71 -6.08 -1.17
CA ILE A 15 -8.57 -5.20 -0.92
C ILE A 15 -9.12 -3.83 -0.52
N SER A 16 -8.81 -3.38 0.69
CA SER A 16 -9.19 -2.08 1.20
C SER A 16 -7.98 -1.14 1.23
N VAL A 17 -8.13 0.07 0.70
CA VAL A 17 -7.08 1.10 0.71
C VAL A 17 -7.34 2.05 1.87
N LEU A 18 -6.37 2.13 2.78
CA LEU A 18 -6.41 3.00 3.95
C LEU A 18 -5.34 4.07 3.82
N ASP A 19 -5.69 5.29 4.23
CA ASP A 19 -4.76 6.42 4.30
C ASP A 19 -4.68 6.97 5.73
N HIS A 20 -4.20 8.21 5.89
CA HIS A 20 -4.10 8.89 7.17
C HIS A 20 -5.43 9.04 7.96
N THR A 21 -6.59 8.95 7.30
CA THR A 21 -7.91 8.99 7.95
C THR A 21 -8.25 7.68 8.67
N LEU A 22 -7.59 6.58 8.29
CA LEU A 22 -7.90 5.20 8.69
C LEU A 22 -9.32 4.75 8.30
N GLU A 23 -9.90 5.35 7.27
CA GLU A 23 -11.19 4.96 6.72
C GLU A 23 -11.01 4.03 5.51
N ALA A 24 -11.83 2.99 5.42
CA ALA A 24 -11.86 2.08 4.28
C ALA A 24 -12.91 2.53 3.26
N GLY A 25 -12.48 3.25 2.21
CA GLY A 25 -13.32 3.60 1.05
C GLY A 25 -14.27 4.81 1.21
N PRO A 26 -14.84 5.32 0.09
CA PRO A 26 -15.51 6.60 0.04
C PRO A 26 -16.85 6.55 0.78
N GLY A 27 -16.90 7.24 1.93
CA GLY A 27 -18.13 7.70 2.55
C GLY A 27 -19.16 6.61 2.79
N PHE A 28 -19.09 5.99 3.96
CA PHE A 28 -20.19 5.24 4.56
C PHE A 28 -21.45 6.13 4.65
N VAL A 29 -22.20 6.25 3.55
CA VAL A 29 -23.57 6.76 3.56
C VAL A 29 -24.37 5.61 4.14
N LEU A 30 -24.57 5.66 5.46
CA LEU A 30 -25.59 4.87 6.12
C LEU A 30 -26.88 5.03 5.32
N ALA A 31 -27.26 3.97 4.61
CA ALA A 31 -28.65 3.72 4.30
C ALA A 31 -29.37 3.68 5.65
N SER A 32 -29.90 4.84 6.02
CA SER A 32 -30.94 4.98 7.03
C SER A 32 -32.02 3.96 6.67
N HIS A 33 -32.34 3.07 7.64
CA HIS A 33 -33.30 1.97 7.61
C HIS A 33 -32.72 0.56 7.41
N CYS A 34 -31.98 0.05 8.39
CA CYS A 34 -32.31 -1.26 8.98
C CYS A 34 -31.69 -1.39 10.39
N CYS A 35 -32.53 -1.72 11.37
CA CYS A 35 -32.16 -1.89 12.77
C CYS A 35 -31.43 -3.22 12.99
N THR A 36 -30.09 -3.22 13.02
CA THR A 36 -29.30 -4.20 13.81
C THR A 36 -27.91 -3.62 14.07
N VAL A 37 -27.64 -3.27 15.34
CA VAL A 37 -26.34 -2.92 15.93
C VAL A 37 -25.69 -1.64 15.35
N TYR A 38 -25.98 -0.50 15.97
CA TYR A 38 -25.21 0.73 15.80
C TYR A 38 -23.78 0.53 16.31
N VAL A 39 -22.86 0.11 15.45
CA VAL A 39 -21.43 0.36 15.70
C VAL A 39 -21.19 1.83 15.39
N CYS A 40 -20.92 2.64 16.41
CA CYS A 40 -20.70 4.07 16.21
C CYS A 40 -19.40 4.27 15.41
N ARG A 41 -19.34 5.29 14.53
CA ARG A 41 -18.12 5.59 13.73
C ARG A 41 -16.80 5.65 14.53
N PRO A 42 -16.75 6.18 15.78
CA PRO A 42 -15.53 6.14 16.60
C PRO A 42 -15.05 4.72 16.91
N ASP A 43 -15.98 3.77 17.04
CA ASP A 43 -15.68 2.37 17.33
C ASP A 43 -15.04 1.69 16.10
N LEU A 44 -15.51 2.03 14.88
CA LEU A 44 -14.92 1.52 13.63
C LEU A 44 -13.47 2.00 13.44
N GLN A 45 -13.18 3.27 13.70
CA GLN A 45 -11.80 3.77 13.57
C GLN A 45 -10.87 3.11 14.60
N ALA A 46 -11.35 2.83 15.82
CA ALA A 46 -10.59 2.11 16.84
C ALA A 46 -10.35 0.64 16.43
N CYS A 47 -11.34 -0.02 15.83
CA CYS A 47 -11.18 -1.35 15.25
C CYS A 47 -10.14 -1.36 14.10
N CYS A 48 -10.23 -0.41 13.16
CA CYS A 48 -9.22 -0.24 12.10
C CYS A 48 -7.82 -0.05 12.67
N ALA A 49 -7.68 0.82 13.65
CA ALA A 49 -6.40 1.08 14.30
C ALA A 49 -5.82 -0.20 14.95
N THR A 50 -6.68 -0.97 15.62
CA THR A 50 -6.30 -2.25 16.23
C THR A 50 -5.81 -3.25 15.19
N VAL A 51 -6.49 -3.35 14.04
CA VAL A 51 -6.07 -4.22 12.93
C VAL A 51 -4.69 -3.82 12.41
N ILE A 52 -4.47 -2.52 12.13
CA ILE A 52 -3.18 -2.01 11.63
C ILE A 52 -2.07 -2.27 12.64
N ASP A 53 -2.32 -2.05 13.93
CA ASP A 53 -1.32 -2.25 14.98
C ASP A 53 -0.93 -3.73 15.13
N GLU A 54 -1.89 -4.65 15.08
CA GLU A 54 -1.61 -6.09 15.13
C GLU A 54 -0.88 -6.60 13.88
N LEU A 55 -1.27 -6.13 12.69
CA LEU A 55 -0.55 -6.41 11.45
C LEU A 55 0.89 -5.88 11.50
N GLY A 56 1.08 -4.65 11.99
CA GLY A 56 2.40 -4.04 12.13
C GLY A 56 3.30 -4.81 13.10
N LYS A 57 2.75 -5.29 14.23
CA LYS A 57 3.45 -6.18 15.16
C LYS A 57 3.81 -7.51 14.51
N ALA A 58 2.88 -8.11 13.75
CA ALA A 58 3.13 -9.36 13.05
C ALA A 58 4.24 -9.22 12.00
N SER A 59 4.19 -8.17 11.18
CA SER A 59 5.22 -7.85 10.19
C SER A 59 6.60 -7.67 10.85
N ALA A 60 6.68 -6.91 11.94
CA ALA A 60 7.94 -6.72 12.66
C ALA A 60 8.52 -8.02 13.23
N ARG A 61 7.69 -8.91 13.78
CA ARG A 61 8.14 -10.24 14.22
C ARG A 61 8.69 -11.06 13.06
N ALA A 62 7.98 -11.09 11.93
CA ALA A 62 8.41 -11.83 10.74
C ALA A 62 9.72 -11.31 10.15
N GLN A 63 9.99 -10.01 10.29
CA GLN A 63 11.21 -9.34 9.84
C GLN A 63 12.30 -9.23 10.93
N GLN A 64 12.04 -9.72 12.15
CA GLN A 64 12.95 -9.62 13.30
C GLN A 64 13.33 -8.17 13.66
N LEU A 65 12.39 -7.24 13.50
CA LEU A 65 12.58 -5.83 13.85
C LEU A 65 12.34 -5.61 15.34
N PRO A 66 13.09 -4.71 15.99
CA PRO A 66 12.93 -4.41 17.41
C PRO A 66 11.60 -3.73 17.74
N ALA A 67 10.97 -3.08 16.76
CA ALA A 67 9.68 -2.42 16.91
C ALA A 67 8.90 -2.39 15.57
N PRO A 68 7.56 -2.33 15.61
CA PRO A 68 6.71 -2.17 14.42
C PRO A 68 7.08 -0.92 13.62
N VAL A 69 7.31 -1.06 12.31
CA VAL A 69 7.45 0.07 11.38
C VAL A 69 6.11 0.57 10.84
N THR A 70 5.04 -0.20 11.08
CA THR A 70 3.65 0.11 10.74
C THR A 70 2.82 0.12 12.02
N SER A 71 2.02 1.18 12.20
CA SER A 71 1.06 1.33 13.29
C SER A 71 0.01 2.36 12.88
N ALA A 72 -1.15 2.35 13.52
CA ALA A 72 -2.20 3.34 13.29
C ALA A 72 -1.71 4.77 13.56
N SER A 73 -0.92 4.95 14.62
CA SER A 73 -0.29 6.25 14.96
C SER A 73 0.66 6.75 13.88
N LYS A 74 1.44 5.85 13.26
CA LYS A 74 2.33 6.19 12.14
C LYS A 74 1.54 6.50 10.87
N MET A 75 0.49 5.73 10.57
CA MET A 75 -0.41 6.01 9.44
C MET A 75 -1.09 7.37 9.56
N LYS A 76 -1.55 7.77 10.76
CA LYS A 76 -2.17 9.09 10.98
C LYS A 76 -1.19 10.26 10.82
N SER A 77 0.08 10.07 11.19
CA SER A 77 1.09 11.12 11.16
C SER A 77 1.88 11.21 9.85
N GLN A 78 1.79 10.19 9.00
CA GLN A 78 2.56 10.08 7.77
C GLN A 78 1.62 9.95 6.58
N ARG A 79 1.96 10.56 5.43
CA ARG A 79 1.20 10.42 4.18
C ARG A 79 1.52 9.08 3.49
N HIS A 80 1.23 7.99 4.19
CA HIS A 80 1.37 6.63 3.69
C HIS A 80 0.00 6.07 3.31
N GLN A 81 -0.01 5.09 2.41
CA GLN A 81 -1.20 4.31 2.07
C GLN A 81 -0.96 2.84 2.43
N LEU A 82 -2.00 2.15 2.87
CA LEU A 82 -1.96 0.75 3.25
C LEU A 82 -3.06 -0.01 2.51
N TYR A 83 -2.66 -0.97 1.68
CA TYR A 83 -3.53 -1.91 1.00
C TYR A 83 -3.69 -3.13 1.90
N LEU A 84 -4.88 -3.30 2.47
CA LEU A 84 -5.21 -4.41 3.37
C LEU A 84 -5.93 -5.49 2.58
N LEU A 85 -5.42 -6.71 2.61
CA LEU A 85 -6.03 -7.87 1.96
C LEU A 85 -6.80 -8.70 2.99
N LYS A 86 -8.03 -9.08 2.66
CA LYS A 86 -8.84 -10.00 3.46
C LYS A 86 -9.32 -11.20 2.65
N ASP A 87 -9.61 -12.27 3.37
CA ASP A 87 -10.46 -13.36 2.90
C ASP A 87 -11.82 -13.23 3.61
N GLY A 88 -12.89 -13.02 2.84
CA GLY A 88 -14.22 -12.74 3.38
C GLY A 88 -15.01 -13.98 3.80
N GLU A 89 -14.70 -15.14 3.22
CA GLU A 89 -15.47 -16.38 3.45
C GLU A 89 -15.02 -17.11 4.73
N SER A 90 -13.79 -16.85 5.15
CA SER A 90 -13.19 -17.43 6.36
C SER A 90 -13.87 -16.98 7.67
N ASN A 91 -13.57 -17.69 8.76
CA ASN A 91 -14.07 -17.41 10.12
C ASN A 91 -15.61 -17.34 10.20
N GLY A 92 -16.27 -18.30 9.56
CA GLY A 92 -17.73 -18.40 9.53
C GLY A 92 -18.40 -17.20 8.85
N GLY A 93 -17.79 -16.65 7.80
CA GLY A 93 -18.30 -15.49 7.06
C GLY A 93 -18.06 -14.13 7.73
N ARG A 94 -17.27 -14.08 8.81
CA ARG A 94 -16.85 -12.81 9.46
C ARG A 94 -15.56 -12.24 8.89
N GLY A 95 -14.94 -12.95 7.96
CA GLY A 95 -13.70 -12.57 7.31
C GLY A 95 -12.47 -12.68 8.20
N VAL A 96 -11.31 -12.77 7.56
CA VAL A 96 -9.99 -12.73 8.19
C VAL A 96 -9.04 -11.86 7.38
N VAL A 97 -8.16 -11.14 8.06
CA VAL A 97 -7.12 -10.37 7.38
C VAL A 97 -5.97 -11.30 6.98
N THR A 98 -5.56 -11.28 5.72
CA THR A 98 -4.54 -12.19 5.18
C THR A 98 -3.18 -11.50 5.01
N GLY A 99 -3.14 -10.18 4.90
CA GLY A 99 -1.91 -9.41 4.84
C GLY A 99 -2.12 -7.93 4.50
N PHE A 100 -1.02 -7.22 4.29
CA PHE A 100 -1.05 -5.84 3.81
C PHE A 100 0.22 -5.46 3.05
N LEU A 101 0.11 -4.38 2.27
CA LEU A 101 1.20 -3.67 1.61
C LEU A 101 1.11 -2.18 1.95
N LYS A 102 2.17 -1.61 2.53
CA LYS A 102 2.25 -0.18 2.86
C LYS A 102 3.21 0.53 1.91
N ILE A 103 2.76 1.64 1.35
CA ILE A 103 3.53 2.50 0.45
C ILE A 103 3.56 3.95 0.92
N GLY A 104 4.51 4.74 0.41
CA GLY A 104 4.53 6.19 0.61
C GLY A 104 5.73 6.85 -0.03
N TYR A 105 5.59 8.13 -0.36
CA TYR A 105 6.68 8.92 -0.92
C TYR A 105 7.76 9.18 0.12
N LYS A 106 9.03 9.10 -0.31
CA LYS A 106 10.19 9.41 0.54
C LYS A 106 11.17 10.28 -0.21
N LYS A 107 11.64 11.35 0.43
CA LYS A 107 12.80 12.10 -0.04
C LYS A 107 14.08 11.30 0.21
N LEU A 108 14.77 10.97 -0.87
CA LEU A 108 15.96 10.14 -0.89
C LEU A 108 17.11 10.90 -1.57
N PHE A 109 18.32 10.69 -1.07
CA PHE A 109 19.55 11.07 -1.76
C PHE A 109 20.14 9.81 -2.38
N LEU A 110 19.86 9.59 -3.66
CA LEU A 110 20.27 8.41 -4.40
C LEU A 110 21.63 8.64 -5.06
N LEU A 111 22.42 7.59 -5.19
CA LEU A 111 23.68 7.61 -5.94
C LEU A 111 23.42 7.09 -7.37
N ASP A 112 23.57 7.91 -8.39
CA ASP A 112 23.36 7.45 -9.77
C ASP A 112 24.50 6.55 -10.28
N LEU A 113 24.38 6.09 -11.53
CA LEU A 113 25.37 5.23 -12.18
C LEU A 113 26.73 5.92 -12.40
N GLN A 114 26.77 7.25 -12.33
CA GLN A 114 27.97 8.08 -12.43
C GLN A 114 28.54 8.45 -11.06
N SER A 115 28.02 7.86 -9.98
CA SER A 115 28.41 8.16 -8.60
C SER A 115 28.13 9.61 -8.18
N VAL A 116 27.10 10.24 -8.75
CA VAL A 116 26.61 11.56 -8.36
C VAL A 116 25.38 11.41 -7.46
N HIS A 117 25.30 12.25 -6.43
CA HIS A 117 24.14 12.30 -5.56
C HIS A 117 22.98 13.06 -6.22
N VAL A 118 21.82 12.43 -6.26
CA VAL A 118 20.59 12.94 -6.84
C VAL A 118 19.50 12.92 -5.78
N GLU A 119 18.85 14.07 -5.55
CA GLU A 119 17.65 14.14 -4.74
C GLU A 119 16.44 13.63 -5.55
N ALA A 120 15.71 12.67 -4.99
CA ALA A 120 14.51 12.12 -5.59
C ALA A 120 13.43 11.92 -4.52
N GLU A 121 12.16 11.96 -4.94
CA GLU A 121 11.03 11.65 -4.07
C GLU A 121 10.16 10.55 -4.67
N PRO A 122 10.66 9.30 -4.78
CA PRO A 122 9.89 8.20 -5.37
C PRO A 122 8.83 7.66 -4.42
N LEU A 123 7.86 6.96 -5.01
CA LEU A 123 6.95 6.12 -4.26
C LEU A 123 7.69 4.87 -3.79
N CYS A 124 7.66 4.61 -2.48
CA CYS A 124 8.38 3.49 -1.88
C CYS A 124 7.44 2.40 -1.38
N VAL A 125 7.86 1.15 -1.49
CA VAL A 125 7.36 0.06 -0.63
C VAL A 125 8.04 0.17 0.72
N LEU A 126 7.23 0.36 1.78
CA LEU A 126 7.70 0.69 3.13
C LEU A 126 7.48 -0.43 4.15
N ASP A 127 6.54 -1.32 3.91
CA ASP A 127 6.31 -2.53 4.69
C ASP A 127 5.42 -3.48 3.88
N PHE A 128 5.69 -4.78 3.92
CA PHE A 128 4.94 -5.77 3.15
C PHE A 128 4.90 -7.10 3.87
N TYR A 129 3.69 -7.57 4.16
CA TYR A 129 3.50 -8.73 5.00
C TYR A 129 2.25 -9.51 4.63
N ILE A 130 2.43 -10.82 4.44
CA ILE A 130 1.36 -11.81 4.34
C ILE A 130 1.51 -12.76 5.52
N VAL A 131 0.38 -13.12 6.16
CA VAL A 131 0.32 -14.09 7.28
C VAL A 131 1.09 -15.34 6.90
N GLU A 132 1.93 -15.85 7.81
CA GLU A 132 2.96 -16.84 7.50
C GLU A 132 2.40 -18.12 6.90
N SER A 133 1.26 -18.61 7.42
CA SER A 133 0.58 -19.80 6.91
C SER A 133 0.00 -19.64 5.51
N LEU A 134 -0.13 -18.40 5.02
CA LEU A 134 -0.68 -18.06 3.71
C LEU A 134 0.39 -17.60 2.71
N GLN A 135 1.66 -17.53 3.11
CA GLN A 135 2.75 -17.17 2.21
C GLN A 135 2.88 -18.19 1.07
N ARG A 136 3.30 -17.73 -0.12
CA ARG A 136 3.47 -18.53 -1.34
C ARG A 136 2.18 -19.10 -1.97
N HIS A 137 1.02 -18.54 -1.63
CA HIS A 137 -0.28 -18.90 -2.22
C HIS A 137 -0.85 -17.83 -3.19
N GLY A 138 -0.01 -16.89 -3.65
CA GLY A 138 -0.42 -15.84 -4.60
C GLY A 138 -0.93 -14.54 -3.96
N TYR A 139 -1.32 -14.53 -2.69
CA TYR A 139 -1.83 -13.33 -2.01
C TYR A 139 -0.89 -12.12 -2.04
N GLY A 140 0.43 -12.36 -1.99
CA GLY A 140 1.42 -11.30 -2.11
C GLY A 140 1.44 -10.66 -3.50
N LEU A 141 1.29 -11.46 -4.56
CA LEU A 141 1.20 -10.97 -5.93
C LEU A 141 -0.08 -10.16 -6.11
N GLU A 142 -1.19 -10.70 -5.63
CA GLU A 142 -2.51 -10.09 -5.74
C GLU A 142 -2.57 -8.65 -5.19
N VAL A 143 -2.12 -8.44 -3.94
CA VAL A 143 -2.15 -7.11 -3.34
C VAL A 143 -1.14 -6.15 -3.98
N PHE A 144 -0.03 -6.68 -4.51
CA PHE A 144 0.98 -5.88 -5.18
C PHE A 144 0.50 -5.42 -6.57
N ASP A 145 -0.07 -6.32 -7.37
CA ASP A 145 -0.67 -6.01 -8.67
C ASP A 145 -1.79 -4.98 -8.54
N PHE A 146 -2.66 -5.15 -7.53
CA PHE A 146 -3.70 -4.17 -7.24
C PHE A 146 -3.11 -2.78 -6.93
N MET A 147 -2.05 -2.71 -6.12
CA MET A 147 -1.37 -1.45 -5.79
C MET A 147 -0.76 -0.81 -7.04
N LEU A 148 -0.10 -1.58 -7.91
CA LEU A 148 0.47 -1.06 -9.15
C LEU A 148 -0.60 -0.50 -10.09
N GLN A 149 -1.75 -1.18 -10.19
CA GLN A 149 -2.90 -0.72 -10.98
C GLN A 149 -3.51 0.56 -10.40
N ASP A 150 -3.74 0.62 -9.09
CA ASP A 150 -4.26 1.81 -8.40
C ASP A 150 -3.33 3.01 -8.53
N LYS A 151 -2.01 2.80 -8.53
CA LYS A 151 -1.01 3.87 -8.73
C LYS A 151 -0.69 4.17 -10.20
N ASN A 152 -1.15 3.33 -11.13
CA ASN A 152 -0.73 3.36 -12.53
C ASN A 152 0.81 3.47 -12.66
N LEU A 153 1.54 2.62 -11.93
CA LEU A 153 2.99 2.70 -11.77
C LEU A 153 3.66 1.41 -12.21
N ASP A 154 4.79 1.54 -12.91
CA ASP A 154 5.69 0.42 -13.22
C ASP A 154 6.55 0.11 -11.98
N PRO A 155 6.66 -1.16 -11.53
CA PRO A 155 7.45 -1.51 -10.35
C PRO A 155 8.93 -1.12 -10.47
N VAL A 156 9.48 -1.01 -11.69
CA VAL A 156 10.83 -0.47 -11.93
C VAL A 156 10.97 0.97 -11.42
N LEU A 157 9.89 1.74 -11.33
CA LEU A 157 9.89 3.14 -10.90
C LEU A 157 9.75 3.32 -9.39
N MET A 158 9.58 2.22 -8.63
CA MET A 158 9.48 2.25 -7.19
C MET A 158 10.85 2.13 -6.52
N ALA A 159 10.95 2.65 -5.30
CA ALA A 159 12.03 2.31 -4.38
C ALA A 159 11.55 1.34 -3.30
N TYR A 160 12.46 0.55 -2.73
CA TYR A 160 12.11 -0.47 -1.73
C TYR A 160 12.95 -0.27 -0.47
N ASP A 161 12.27 0.00 0.66
CA ASP A 161 12.92 0.25 1.95
C ASP A 161 13.38 -1.05 2.60
N ARG A 162 14.70 -1.28 2.58
CA ARG A 162 15.38 -2.43 3.20
C ARG A 162 14.68 -3.76 2.89
N PRO A 163 14.58 -4.15 1.60
CA PRO A 163 13.81 -5.32 1.21
C PRO A 163 14.38 -6.59 1.84
N SER A 164 13.49 -7.40 2.42
CA SER A 164 13.87 -8.72 2.93
C SER A 164 14.31 -9.66 1.78
N PRO A 165 15.08 -10.72 2.05
CA PRO A 165 15.39 -11.74 1.03
C PRO A 165 14.15 -12.34 0.35
N LYS A 166 13.04 -12.45 1.08
CA LYS A 166 11.74 -12.89 0.54
C LYS A 166 11.18 -11.89 -0.47
N LEU A 167 11.24 -10.59 -0.15
CA LEU A 167 10.79 -9.53 -1.06
C LEU A 167 11.68 -9.46 -2.30
N LEU A 168 13.01 -9.53 -2.16
CA LEU A 168 13.93 -9.58 -3.30
C LEU A 168 13.60 -10.75 -4.24
N SER A 169 13.37 -11.94 -3.70
CA SER A 169 12.97 -13.12 -4.48
C SER A 169 11.61 -12.93 -5.17
N PHE A 170 10.66 -12.31 -4.48
CA PHE A 170 9.34 -11.99 -5.03
C PHE A 170 9.45 -11.02 -6.21
N LEU A 171 10.22 -9.94 -6.08
CA LEU A 171 10.41 -8.94 -7.14
C LEU A 171 11.13 -9.52 -8.36
N ALA A 172 12.14 -10.36 -8.15
CA ALA A 172 12.83 -11.06 -9.23
C ALA A 172 11.91 -12.02 -10.00
N ASN A 173 11.07 -12.79 -9.29
CA ASN A 173 10.22 -13.81 -9.89
C ASN A 173 9.00 -13.25 -10.62
N HIS A 174 8.40 -12.16 -10.12
CA HIS A 174 7.15 -11.62 -10.65
C HIS A 174 7.32 -10.40 -11.54
N TYR A 175 8.39 -9.62 -11.34
CA TYR A 175 8.61 -8.36 -12.05
C TYR A 175 9.99 -8.25 -12.69
N HIS A 176 10.78 -9.34 -12.67
CA HIS A 176 12.12 -9.40 -13.26
C HIS A 176 13.10 -8.32 -12.74
N LEU A 177 12.89 -7.85 -11.50
CA LEU A 177 13.76 -6.86 -10.87
C LEU A 177 14.98 -7.55 -10.23
N THR A 178 15.99 -7.85 -11.05
CA THR A 178 17.21 -8.56 -10.62
C THR A 178 18.43 -7.64 -10.51
N GLU A 179 18.42 -6.49 -11.18
CA GLU A 179 19.57 -5.59 -11.28
C GLU A 179 19.41 -4.40 -10.33
N ASN A 180 20.26 -4.33 -9.30
CA ASN A 180 20.23 -3.23 -8.33
C ASN A 180 21.44 -2.30 -8.49
N VAL A 181 21.23 -1.03 -8.16
CA VAL A 181 22.33 -0.11 -7.86
C VAL A 181 22.69 -0.28 -6.39
N PRO A 182 23.97 -0.55 -6.03
CA PRO A 182 24.38 -0.64 -4.63
C PRO A 182 24.10 0.67 -3.87
N GLN A 183 23.06 0.68 -3.03
CA GLN A 183 22.64 1.82 -2.19
C GLN A 183 22.00 1.33 -0.87
N VAL A 184 21.73 2.25 0.07
CA VAL A 184 21.07 1.94 1.37
C VAL A 184 19.64 1.41 1.18
N LEU A 185 19.00 1.73 0.05
CA LEU A 185 17.67 1.30 -0.37
C LEU A 185 17.78 0.58 -1.72
N PHE A 186 16.91 -0.38 -2.01
CA PHE A 186 16.92 -1.02 -3.33
C PHE A 186 16.18 -0.12 -4.32
N VAL A 187 16.90 0.27 -5.37
CA VAL A 187 16.39 0.98 -6.54
C VAL A 187 16.90 0.23 -7.77
N HIS A 188 16.01 -0.01 -8.74
CA HIS A 188 16.37 -0.73 -9.95
C HIS A 188 17.27 0.12 -10.85
N GLN A 189 18.20 -0.49 -11.58
CA GLN A 189 19.12 0.27 -12.45
C GLN A 189 18.38 1.10 -13.53
N HIS A 190 17.39 0.49 -14.18
CA HIS A 190 16.56 1.17 -15.20
C HIS A 190 15.73 2.35 -14.67
N SER A 191 15.59 2.52 -13.35
CA SER A 191 14.92 3.70 -12.79
C SER A 191 15.70 5.00 -13.05
N PHE A 192 17.01 4.90 -13.28
CA PHE A 192 17.90 6.04 -13.58
C PHE A 192 18.00 6.34 -15.07
N GLU A 193 17.94 5.32 -15.94
CA GLU A 193 18.04 5.50 -17.40
C GLU A 193 16.86 6.27 -18.00
N LYS A 194 15.68 6.18 -17.37
CA LYS A 194 14.47 6.87 -17.83
C LYS A 194 14.34 8.31 -17.33
N ASP A 195 15.32 8.86 -16.60
CA ASP A 195 15.21 10.19 -15.94
C ASP A 195 13.98 10.29 -15.00
N SER A 196 13.39 9.15 -14.65
CA SER A 196 12.00 9.04 -14.21
C SER A 196 11.83 9.28 -12.71
N LEU A 197 12.78 8.88 -11.88
CA LEU A 197 12.73 9.14 -10.43
C LEU A 197 12.89 10.63 -10.11
N VAL A 198 13.61 11.38 -10.96
CA VAL A 198 13.83 12.82 -10.83
C VAL A 198 12.65 13.61 -11.41
N ARG A 199 12.10 13.18 -12.56
CA ARG A 199 11.00 13.89 -13.25
C ARG A 199 9.60 13.58 -12.70
N HIS A 200 9.34 12.40 -12.14
CA HIS A 200 8.03 12.10 -11.52
C HIS A 200 7.77 12.90 -10.24
N SER A 201 8.83 13.27 -9.51
CA SER A 201 8.73 14.19 -8.35
C SER A 201 8.12 15.55 -8.74
N VAL A 202 8.38 16.04 -9.96
CA VAL A 202 7.88 17.35 -10.43
C VAL A 202 6.49 17.25 -11.09
N ARG A 203 6.16 16.13 -11.76
CA ARG A 203 4.89 16.01 -12.51
C ARG A 203 3.66 15.77 -11.62
N GLU A 204 3.78 15.08 -10.49
CA GLU A 204 2.64 14.89 -9.57
C GLU A 204 2.37 16.12 -8.68
N LEU A 205 3.37 16.97 -8.42
CA LEU A 205 3.14 18.27 -7.79
C LEU A 205 2.36 19.23 -8.69
N LEU A 206 2.33 18.98 -10.01
CA LEU A 206 1.52 19.71 -10.99
C LEU A 206 0.18 19.03 -11.30
N SER A 207 -0.10 17.83 -10.76
CA SER A 207 -1.29 17.04 -11.14
C SER A 207 -2.54 17.34 -10.32
N VAL A 208 -2.49 18.27 -9.35
CA VAL A 208 -3.72 18.79 -8.71
C VAL A 208 -4.62 19.47 -9.76
N ASP A 209 -4.05 20.02 -10.84
CA ASP A 209 -4.81 20.56 -11.99
C ASP A 209 -5.20 19.49 -13.03
N ALA A 210 -4.51 18.34 -13.07
CA ALA A 210 -4.79 17.28 -14.05
C ALA A 210 -6.05 16.45 -13.72
N GLN A 211 -6.46 16.38 -12.44
CA GLN A 211 -7.72 15.75 -12.05
C GLN A 211 -8.96 16.52 -12.53
N GLN A 212 -8.82 17.82 -12.80
CA GLN A 212 -9.90 18.63 -13.39
C GLN A 212 -10.06 18.33 -14.90
N GLN A 213 -8.98 17.96 -15.59
CA GLN A 213 -8.97 17.72 -17.03
C GLN A 213 -9.47 16.31 -17.42
N CYS A 214 -9.29 15.31 -16.54
CA CYS A 214 -9.86 13.96 -16.73
C CYS A 214 -11.39 13.94 -16.69
N ARG A 215 -12.04 14.88 -15.98
CA ARG A 215 -13.51 15.00 -15.95
C ARG A 215 -14.09 15.55 -17.26
N THR A 216 -13.33 16.36 -18.00
CA THR A 216 -13.78 16.94 -19.28
C THR A 216 -13.68 15.93 -20.43
N ILE A 217 -12.71 15.00 -20.37
CA ILE A 217 -12.53 13.97 -21.41
C ILE A 217 -13.58 12.85 -21.28
N THR A 218 -14.03 12.52 -20.06
CA THR A 218 -15.09 11.49 -19.88
C THR A 218 -16.47 11.97 -20.31
N GLN A 219 -16.76 13.28 -20.29
CA GLN A 219 -18.00 13.81 -20.87
C GLN A 219 -17.99 13.83 -22.40
N ALA A 220 -16.84 14.02 -23.04
CA ALA A 220 -16.72 14.04 -24.50
C ALA A 220 -16.88 12.65 -25.16
N TRP A 221 -16.77 11.56 -24.42
CA TRP A 221 -16.96 10.18 -24.92
C TRP A 221 -18.38 9.63 -24.75
N MET A 222 -19.26 10.30 -23.98
CA MET A 222 -20.65 9.85 -23.79
C MET A 222 -21.68 10.62 -24.63
N GLU A 223 -21.27 11.68 -25.34
CA GLU A 223 -22.18 12.53 -26.14
C GLU A 223 -21.85 12.55 -27.65
N GLY A 224 -21.05 11.59 -28.14
CA GLY A 224 -20.67 11.44 -29.56
C GLY A 224 -21.09 10.11 -30.16
#